data_AF-A0A7Y4YD39-F1
#
_entry.id   AF-A0A7Y4YD39-F1
#
_cell.length_a   1.000
_cell.length_b   1.000
_cell.length_c   1.000
_cell.angle_alpha   90.00
_cell.angle_beta   90.00
_cell.angle_gamma   90.00
#
_symmetry.space_group_name_H-M   'P 1'
#
loop_
_entity.id
_entity.type
_entity.pdbx_description
1 polymer ?
#
loop_
_entity_poly.entity_id
_entity_poly.type
_entity_poly.pdbx_seq_one_letter_code
_entity_poly.pdbx_strand_id
1 'polypeptide(L)'
;MPQQETIEKLSPSTVNNNKFFGNNVTNNFFAPSLNPAQLTGQPASLSTFSSDHFVSGNSPNFDVHYFVNGPSPKTGTLFINHNAFFKFETKITAEEQSQFIKDFSEKVHDTWSNKHLLSLKVPGFSNYQCNVDVSISAVDKPADAHTVIDVKNELKRANVKGTTPVAGSETTHEAKMAKKDAADEPIHNVDQFDHARQVGSFNIGKTELKDCPDCEQGISEVVKIIKGIKPMDDPEQRNLSITYVGRASSDGDIKLNKELGQKRAKAVADKVEQEASPFGLAFITTKGEEHATTEAKFRRVDVLIDDKHTTESSMESQSTAAHEFGHMINFGDEYVEETKDKELNNSIRFRGEKPRHYDDVAKMVDKAAADELYIGDNSSIMSVGGDIKRGHYAYFVDALNKITAHQLPANTGGNNWKVE
;
A
#
# COMPACT_ATOMS: atom_id res chain seq x y z
N MET A 1 2.54 -1.12 -55.37
CA MET A 1 2.63 0.35 -55.53
C MET A 1 1.50 0.96 -54.74
N PRO A 2 1.75 1.51 -53.53
CA PRO A 2 0.74 2.24 -52.79
C PRO A 2 0.82 3.73 -53.12
N GLN A 3 -0.34 4.33 -53.38
CA GLN A 3 -0.52 5.76 -53.65
C GLN A 3 -0.42 6.56 -52.35
N GLN A 4 0.28 7.69 -52.44
CA GLN A 4 0.42 8.70 -51.40
C GLN A 4 -0.86 9.55 -51.36
N GLU A 5 -1.46 9.72 -50.18
CA GLU A 5 -2.44 10.78 -49.91
C GLU A 5 -1.80 11.89 -49.09
N THR A 6 -2.10 13.10 -49.53
CA THR A 6 -1.46 14.37 -49.16
C THR A 6 -2.16 14.98 -47.94
N ILE A 7 -1.38 15.44 -46.97
CA ILE A 7 -1.83 16.16 -45.78
C ILE A 7 -2.05 17.64 -46.14
N GLU A 8 -3.28 18.13 -46.00
CA GLU A 8 -3.63 19.55 -46.10
C GLU A 8 -3.59 20.23 -44.73
N LYS A 9 -2.85 21.35 -44.66
CA LYS A 9 -2.66 22.21 -43.48
C LYS A 9 -3.88 23.13 -43.29
N LEU A 10 -4.42 23.19 -42.08
CA LEU A 10 -5.34 24.24 -41.65
C LEU A 10 -4.62 25.27 -40.75
N SER A 11 -4.76 26.54 -41.13
CA SER A 11 -4.22 27.72 -40.47
C SER A 11 -5.13 28.19 -39.32
N PRO A 12 -4.59 28.87 -38.28
CA PRO A 12 -5.37 29.31 -37.12
C PRO A 12 -6.11 30.63 -37.39
N SER A 13 -7.38 30.68 -36.99
CA SER A 13 -8.25 31.86 -37.05
C SER A 13 -8.16 32.70 -35.78
N THR A 14 -7.90 33.99 -35.98
CA THR A 14 -7.82 35.08 -35.00
C THR A 14 -9.19 35.42 -34.42
N VAL A 15 -9.32 35.46 -33.09
CA VAL A 15 -10.51 36.00 -32.40
C VAL A 15 -10.23 37.43 -31.95
N ASN A 16 -11.09 38.34 -32.43
CA ASN A 16 -11.06 39.77 -32.19
C ASN A 16 -11.86 40.17 -30.94
N ASN A 17 -11.31 41.14 -30.22
CA ASN A 17 -11.94 41.88 -29.13
C ASN A 17 -13.21 42.61 -29.58
N ASN A 18 -14.22 42.66 -28.71
CA ASN A 18 -15.16 43.79 -28.68
C ASN A 18 -15.64 44.08 -27.24
N LYS A 19 -15.25 45.25 -26.74
CA LYS A 19 -15.94 46.02 -25.69
C LYS A 19 -17.18 46.68 -26.29
N PHE A 20 -18.26 46.87 -25.54
CA PHE A 20 -19.10 48.10 -25.59
C PHE A 20 -20.09 48.14 -24.40
N PHE A 21 -20.01 49.23 -23.60
CA PHE A 21 -20.89 49.93 -22.62
C PHE A 21 -22.24 49.31 -22.20
N GLY A 22 -22.81 49.51 -21.00
CA GLY A 22 -22.60 50.44 -19.86
C GLY A 22 -23.97 50.81 -19.24
N ASN A 23 -24.10 50.89 -17.90
CA ASN A 23 -24.83 51.94 -17.15
C ASN A 23 -25.15 51.58 -15.67
N ASN A 24 -24.57 52.42 -14.80
CA ASN A 24 -25.06 53.01 -13.54
C ASN A 24 -26.37 52.53 -12.90
N VAL A 25 -26.26 52.05 -11.65
CA VAL A 25 -27.17 52.41 -10.55
C VAL A 25 -26.35 52.59 -9.27
N THR A 26 -26.34 53.81 -8.76
CA THR A 26 -25.80 54.20 -7.45
C THR A 26 -26.82 53.89 -6.35
N ASN A 27 -26.45 53.08 -5.36
CA ASN A 27 -27.14 53.04 -4.08
C ASN A 27 -26.11 53.23 -2.95
N ASN A 28 -26.20 54.39 -2.29
CA ASN A 28 -25.48 54.74 -1.08
C ASN A 28 -26.01 53.92 0.10
N PHE A 29 -25.24 52.95 0.57
CA PHE A 29 -25.34 52.44 1.93
C PHE A 29 -24.08 52.83 2.69
N PHE A 30 -24.25 53.69 3.70
CA PHE A 30 -23.19 54.04 4.65
C PHE A 30 -22.85 52.81 5.50
N ALA A 31 -21.73 52.17 5.21
CA ALA A 31 -21.05 51.28 6.14
C ALA A 31 -20.07 52.09 7.00
N PRO A 32 -19.93 51.82 8.31
CA PRO A 32 -18.93 52.46 9.13
C PRO A 32 -17.53 52.14 8.58
N SER A 33 -16.70 53.18 8.44
CA SER A 33 -15.33 53.05 7.95
C SER A 33 -14.52 52.12 8.83
N LEU A 34 -14.29 50.89 8.37
CA LEU A 34 -13.27 50.03 8.93
C LEU A 34 -11.92 50.66 8.60
N ASN A 35 -11.15 50.90 9.66
CA ASN A 35 -9.80 51.42 9.60
C ASN A 35 -8.94 50.50 8.70
N PRO A 36 -8.35 50.96 7.58
CA PRO A 36 -7.57 50.10 6.68
C PRO A 36 -6.25 49.57 7.26
N ALA A 37 -5.97 49.82 8.54
CA ALA A 37 -4.66 49.62 9.16
C ALA A 37 -4.47 48.28 9.90
N GLN A 38 -5.32 47.26 9.69
CA GLN A 38 -5.19 45.96 10.37
C GLN A 38 -5.33 44.71 9.46
N LEU A 39 -4.99 44.81 8.18
CA LEU A 39 -4.83 43.64 7.29
C LEU A 39 -3.43 43.56 6.67
N THR A 40 -2.38 43.92 7.41
CA THR A 40 -1.02 43.50 7.09
C THR A 40 -0.66 42.27 7.92
N GLY A 41 -1.41 41.18 7.71
CA GLY A 41 -0.86 39.86 7.99
C GLY A 41 0.27 39.64 6.99
N GLN A 42 1.50 39.94 7.40
CA GLN A 42 2.70 39.58 6.65
C GLN A 42 2.55 38.10 6.27
N PRO A 43 2.70 37.70 4.99
CA PRO A 43 2.60 36.30 4.62
C PRO A 43 3.58 35.54 5.51
N ALA A 44 3.07 34.57 6.28
CA ALA A 44 3.88 33.80 7.20
C ALA A 44 5.10 33.29 6.43
N SER A 45 6.30 33.73 6.82
CA SER A 45 7.52 33.30 6.15
C SER A 45 7.56 31.79 6.19
N LEU A 46 7.66 31.15 5.02
CA LEU A 46 7.83 29.70 4.94
C LEU A 46 9.03 29.32 5.80
N SER A 47 8.81 28.34 6.66
CA SER A 47 9.87 27.83 7.52
C SER A 47 10.86 27.06 6.66
N THR A 48 12.12 27.04 7.09
CA THR A 48 13.18 26.34 6.37
C THR A 48 13.94 25.41 7.28
N PHE A 49 14.30 24.23 6.75
CA PHE A 49 15.34 23.42 7.37
C PHE A 49 16.63 24.23 7.48
N SER A 50 17.29 24.12 8.63
CA SER A 50 18.60 24.73 8.86
C SER A 50 19.73 23.92 8.22
N SER A 51 19.47 22.65 7.88
CA SER A 51 20.36 21.80 7.09
C SER A 51 19.74 21.51 5.72
N ASP A 52 20.58 21.35 4.71
CA ASP A 52 20.21 20.89 3.38
C ASP A 52 20.42 19.37 3.19
N HIS A 53 20.98 18.70 4.20
CA HIS A 53 21.22 17.26 4.21
C HIS A 53 20.97 16.65 5.61
N PHE A 54 20.44 15.44 5.64
CA PHE A 54 20.22 14.64 6.85
C PHE A 54 20.70 13.22 6.61
N VAL A 55 21.32 12.59 7.60
CA VAL A 55 21.90 11.25 7.46
C VAL A 55 21.60 10.40 8.69
N SER A 56 21.31 9.13 8.47
CA SER A 56 21.26 8.08 9.49
C SER A 56 21.85 6.80 8.92
N GLY A 57 23.07 6.44 9.36
CA GLY A 57 23.84 5.29 8.86
C GLY A 57 23.93 4.10 9.82
N ASN A 58 22.91 3.88 10.66
CA ASN A 58 22.90 2.81 11.68
C ASN A 58 21.49 2.23 11.89
N SER A 59 20.62 2.33 10.90
CA SER A 59 19.31 1.70 11.02
C SER A 59 19.47 0.20 10.74
N PRO A 60 18.74 -0.67 11.47
CA PRO A 60 18.92 -2.11 11.35
C PRO A 60 18.70 -2.61 9.91
N ASN A 61 17.83 -1.96 9.14
CA ASN A 61 17.35 -2.51 7.88
C ASN A 61 17.93 -1.80 6.65
N PHE A 62 18.36 -0.55 6.78
CA PHE A 62 18.88 0.29 5.69
C PHE A 62 19.42 1.60 6.24
N ASP A 63 20.32 2.22 5.49
CA ASP A 63 20.81 3.58 5.73
C ASP A 63 19.95 4.61 4.98
N VAL A 64 19.91 5.83 5.49
CA VAL A 64 19.10 6.91 4.92
C VAL A 64 19.89 8.20 4.79
N HIS A 65 19.79 8.82 3.62
CA HIS A 65 20.29 10.17 3.35
C HIS A 65 19.18 11.01 2.72
N TYR A 66 18.78 12.11 3.35
CA TYR A 66 17.81 13.04 2.78
C TYR A 66 18.51 14.32 2.36
N PHE A 67 18.48 14.61 1.05
CA PHE A 67 18.91 15.89 0.50
C PHE A 67 17.68 16.75 0.21
N VAL A 68 17.64 17.94 0.80
CA VAL A 68 16.48 18.85 0.76
C VAL A 68 16.37 19.59 -0.58
N ASN A 69 17.44 19.60 -1.37
CA ASN A 69 17.61 20.49 -2.51
C ASN A 69 16.81 20.06 -3.75
N GLY A 70 15.71 20.77 -4.02
CA GLY A 70 14.98 20.78 -5.30
C GLY A 70 14.42 22.18 -5.61
N PRO A 71 14.16 22.51 -6.90
CA PRO A 71 13.52 23.77 -7.27
C PRO A 71 12.12 23.85 -6.65
N SER A 72 11.61 25.03 -6.26
CA SER A 72 10.28 25.16 -5.65
C SER A 72 9.16 24.51 -6.49
N PRO A 73 8.25 23.68 -5.91
CA PRO A 73 8.21 23.22 -4.52
C PRO A 73 9.43 22.35 -4.17
N LYS A 74 10.03 22.53 -2.99
CA LYS A 74 11.32 21.93 -2.64
C LYS A 74 11.21 20.40 -2.62
N THR A 75 11.42 19.78 -3.78
CA THR A 75 11.43 18.33 -3.95
C THR A 75 12.84 17.84 -3.76
N GLY A 76 13.14 17.41 -2.53
CA GLY A 76 14.39 16.72 -2.22
C GLY A 76 14.39 15.26 -2.66
N THR A 77 15.46 14.55 -2.32
CA THR A 77 15.60 13.11 -2.55
C THR A 77 15.97 12.41 -1.25
N LEU A 78 15.18 11.41 -0.88
CA LEU A 78 15.44 10.46 0.19
C LEU A 78 16.12 9.23 -0.41
N PHE A 79 17.43 9.13 -0.24
CA PHE A 79 18.19 7.94 -0.61
C PHE A 79 18.08 6.90 0.50
N ILE A 80 17.62 5.72 0.12
CA ILE A 80 17.58 4.51 0.93
C ILE A 80 18.69 3.60 0.40
N ASN A 81 19.65 3.25 1.25
CA ASN A 81 20.73 2.36 0.88
C ASN A 81 20.68 1.07 1.71
N HIS A 82 20.55 -0.07 1.05
CA HIS A 82 20.57 -1.37 1.68
C HIS A 82 21.87 -2.11 1.34
N ASN A 83 22.80 -2.12 2.29
CA ASN A 83 24.01 -2.94 2.23
C ASN A 83 23.68 -4.43 2.29
N ALA A 84 24.10 -5.20 1.29
CA ALA A 84 23.90 -6.64 1.20
C ALA A 84 25.24 -7.36 1.00
N PHE A 85 25.48 -8.40 1.79
CA PHE A 85 26.60 -9.31 1.59
C PHE A 85 26.12 -10.55 0.84
N PHE A 86 26.62 -10.75 -0.38
CA PHE A 86 26.21 -11.87 -1.23
C PHE A 86 27.15 -13.06 -1.06
N LYS A 87 26.60 -14.19 -0.60
CA LYS A 87 27.31 -15.46 -0.49
C LYS A 87 26.86 -16.39 -1.61
N PHE A 88 27.71 -16.59 -2.60
CA PHE A 88 27.40 -17.46 -3.74
C PHE A 88 27.86 -18.90 -3.51
N GLU A 89 27.04 -19.86 -3.97
CA GLU A 89 27.45 -21.25 -4.10
C GLU A 89 28.63 -21.38 -5.09
N THR A 90 29.56 -22.29 -4.81
CA THR A 90 30.81 -22.46 -5.58
C THR A 90 30.62 -22.79 -7.07
N LYS A 91 29.40 -23.19 -7.46
CA LYS A 91 29.05 -23.54 -8.84
C LYS A 91 28.66 -22.32 -9.69
N ILE A 92 28.44 -21.16 -9.08
CA ILE A 92 28.06 -19.92 -9.76
C ILE A 92 29.33 -19.18 -10.18
N THR A 93 29.51 -18.92 -11.47
CA THR A 93 30.73 -18.27 -12.00
C THR A 93 30.78 -16.78 -11.61
N ALA A 94 31.95 -16.15 -11.63
CA ALA A 94 32.10 -14.73 -11.29
C ALA A 94 31.24 -13.81 -12.17
N GLU A 95 31.06 -14.17 -13.44
CA GLU A 95 30.18 -13.47 -14.38
C GLU A 95 28.71 -13.60 -13.96
N GLU A 96 28.26 -14.81 -13.62
CA GLU A 96 26.90 -15.04 -13.10
C GLU A 96 26.66 -14.31 -11.76
N GLN A 97 27.67 -14.24 -10.88
CA GLN A 97 27.60 -13.48 -9.62
C GLN A 97 27.43 -11.99 -9.88
N SER A 98 28.23 -11.43 -10.81
CA SER A 98 28.16 -10.02 -11.18
C SER A 98 26.81 -9.68 -11.80
N GLN A 99 26.30 -10.56 -12.67
CA GLN A 99 24.99 -10.42 -13.29
C GLN A 99 23.86 -10.48 -12.26
N PHE A 100 23.93 -11.42 -11.31
CA PHE A 100 22.96 -11.52 -10.22
C PHE A 100 22.87 -10.22 -9.40
N ILE A 101 24.01 -9.68 -8.96
CA ILE A 101 24.05 -8.44 -8.16
C ILE A 101 23.45 -7.28 -8.95
N LYS A 102 23.80 -7.17 -10.24
CA LYS A 102 23.28 -6.14 -11.12
C LYS A 102 21.76 -6.25 -11.27
N ASP A 103 21.24 -7.42 -11.66
CA ASP A 103 19.81 -7.62 -11.89
C ASP A 103 19.01 -7.42 -10.60
N PHE A 104 19.50 -7.94 -9.47
CA PHE A 104 18.87 -7.74 -8.17
C PHE A 104 18.77 -6.25 -7.82
N SER A 105 19.86 -5.51 -7.99
CA SER A 105 19.91 -4.07 -7.67
C SER A 105 19.01 -3.25 -8.59
N GLU A 106 19.03 -3.53 -9.91
CA GLU A 106 18.19 -2.86 -10.90
C GLU A 106 16.70 -3.12 -10.63
N LYS A 107 16.31 -4.38 -10.38
CA LYS A 107 14.92 -4.73 -10.08
C LYS A 107 14.41 -4.10 -8.79
N VAL A 108 15.21 -4.11 -7.72
CA VAL A 108 14.82 -3.44 -6.47
C VAL A 108 14.65 -1.94 -6.70
N HIS A 109 15.63 -1.29 -7.33
CA HIS A 109 15.56 0.15 -7.62
C HIS A 109 14.32 0.48 -8.47
N ASP A 110 14.13 -0.19 -9.61
CA ASP A 110 13.06 0.14 -10.56
C ASP A 110 11.66 -0.11 -9.99
N THR A 111 11.52 -1.10 -9.11
CA THR A 111 10.26 -1.41 -8.44
C THR A 111 10.01 -0.52 -7.23
N TRP A 112 11.00 -0.17 -6.42
CA TRP A 112 10.77 0.56 -5.17
C TRP A 112 10.99 2.07 -5.25
N SER A 113 11.82 2.57 -6.15
CA SER A 113 12.10 4.00 -6.27
C SER A 113 10.95 4.77 -6.91
N ASN A 114 10.72 5.99 -6.41
CA ASN A 114 9.84 7.00 -7.01
C ASN A 114 8.40 6.54 -7.28
N LYS A 115 7.87 5.62 -6.47
CA LYS A 115 6.48 5.15 -6.58
C LYS A 115 5.50 6.06 -5.85
N HIS A 116 5.94 6.64 -4.73
CA HIS A 116 5.17 7.61 -3.98
C HIS A 116 6.02 8.82 -3.62
N LEU A 117 5.38 9.99 -3.61
CA LEU A 117 5.98 11.23 -3.13
C LEU A 117 5.75 11.34 -1.62
N LEU A 118 6.76 11.75 -0.88
CA LEU A 118 6.59 12.08 0.54
C LEU A 118 6.42 13.59 0.68
N SER A 119 5.39 14.04 1.39
CA SER A 119 5.14 15.46 1.65
C SER A 119 5.13 15.76 3.13
N LEU A 120 5.76 16.86 3.53
CA LEU A 120 5.77 17.31 4.92
C LEU A 120 4.45 18.01 5.25
N LYS A 121 3.73 17.56 6.28
CA LYS A 121 2.41 18.10 6.66
C LYS A 121 2.47 19.21 7.72
N VAL A 122 3.67 19.60 8.13
CA VAL A 122 3.88 20.61 9.18
C VAL A 122 3.58 22.01 8.63
N PRO A 123 2.72 22.80 9.29
CA PRO A 123 2.45 24.18 8.89
C PRO A 123 3.73 25.00 8.73
N GLY A 124 3.86 25.72 7.62
CA GLY A 124 5.07 26.47 7.27
C GLY A 124 6.16 25.66 6.56
N PHE A 125 6.07 24.33 6.56
CA PHE A 125 6.96 23.42 5.84
C PHE A 125 6.24 22.60 4.75
N SER A 126 5.00 22.94 4.42
CA SER A 126 4.18 22.17 3.47
C SER A 126 4.68 22.16 2.03
N ASN A 127 5.70 22.96 1.71
CA ASN A 127 6.36 23.00 0.42
C ASN A 127 7.54 22.01 0.30
N TYR A 128 7.90 21.30 1.37
CA TYR A 128 8.92 20.26 1.33
C TYR A 128 8.27 18.95 0.90
N GLN A 129 8.81 18.41 -0.17
CA GLN A 129 8.49 17.11 -0.69
C GLN A 129 9.78 16.31 -0.87
N CYS A 130 9.69 15.00 -0.96
CA CYS A 130 10.83 14.21 -1.39
C CYS A 130 10.43 12.96 -2.18
N ASN A 131 11.21 12.73 -3.21
CA ASN A 131 11.25 11.48 -3.94
C ASN A 131 12.03 10.44 -3.15
N VAL A 132 11.71 9.16 -3.31
CA VAL A 132 12.44 8.06 -2.69
C VAL A 132 13.30 7.37 -3.76
N ASP A 133 14.57 7.21 -3.47
CA ASP A 133 15.56 6.54 -4.33
C ASP A 133 16.16 5.37 -3.55
N VAL A 134 15.85 4.14 -3.97
CA VAL A 134 16.26 2.91 -3.30
C VAL A 134 17.43 2.28 -4.04
N SER A 135 18.50 2.01 -3.31
CA SER A 135 19.73 1.42 -3.84
C SER A 135 20.16 0.22 -3.01
N ILE A 136 20.74 -0.78 -3.69
CA ILE A 136 21.41 -1.93 -3.08
C ILE A 136 22.92 -1.73 -3.23
N SER A 137 23.65 -1.85 -2.13
CA SER A 137 25.12 -1.82 -2.13
C SER A 137 25.67 -3.19 -1.77
N ALA A 138 26.38 -3.83 -2.70
CA ALA A 138 27.13 -5.04 -2.38
C ALA A 138 28.33 -4.70 -1.50
N VAL A 139 28.41 -5.32 -0.33
CA VAL A 139 29.54 -5.14 0.61
C VAL A 139 30.42 -6.39 0.67
N ASP A 140 31.69 -6.21 1.00
CA ASP A 140 32.69 -7.29 1.00
C ASP A 140 32.66 -8.14 2.28
N LYS A 141 32.05 -7.64 3.36
CA LYS A 141 32.02 -8.30 4.66
C LYS A 141 30.59 -8.41 5.19
N PRO A 142 30.23 -9.53 5.84
CA PRO A 142 28.93 -9.64 6.50
C PRO A 142 28.75 -8.55 7.58
N ALA A 143 29.79 -8.20 8.34
CA ALA A 143 29.81 -7.08 9.31
C ALA A 143 29.23 -5.75 8.83
N ASP A 144 29.35 -5.47 7.54
CA ASP A 144 28.96 -4.19 6.96
C ASP A 144 27.56 -4.26 6.30
N ALA A 145 26.89 -5.42 6.36
CA ALA A 145 25.63 -5.67 5.66
C ALA A 145 24.41 -5.56 6.59
N HIS A 146 23.31 -5.06 6.05
CA HIS A 146 21.99 -5.23 6.66
C HIS A 146 21.50 -6.67 6.47
N THR A 147 21.70 -7.23 5.27
CA THR A 147 21.27 -8.60 4.93
C THR A 147 22.42 -9.44 4.38
N VAL A 148 22.54 -10.68 4.85
CA VAL A 148 23.33 -11.72 4.17
C VAL A 148 22.45 -12.49 3.21
N ILE A 149 22.78 -12.49 1.92
CA ILE A 149 22.01 -13.19 0.87
C ILE A 149 22.80 -14.42 0.41
N ASP A 150 22.34 -15.61 0.80
CA ASP A 150 22.90 -16.89 0.37
C ASP A 150 22.28 -17.33 -0.97
N VAL A 151 23.02 -17.11 -2.05
CA VAL A 151 22.61 -17.36 -3.43
C VAL A 151 23.00 -18.78 -3.85
N LYS A 152 21.99 -19.60 -4.14
CA LYS A 152 22.13 -20.99 -4.59
C LYS A 152 21.99 -21.11 -6.10
N ASN A 153 22.64 -22.12 -6.67
CA ASN A 153 22.43 -22.41 -8.09
C ASN A 153 20.97 -22.83 -8.36
N GLU A 154 20.38 -23.60 -7.45
CA GLU A 154 18.97 -23.97 -7.47
C GLU A 154 18.38 -23.88 -6.06
N LEU A 155 17.19 -23.30 -5.95
CA LEU A 155 16.41 -23.24 -4.74
C LEU A 155 14.93 -23.36 -5.12
N LYS A 156 14.14 -24.06 -4.30
CA LYS A 156 12.71 -24.24 -4.58
C LYS A 156 11.91 -22.94 -4.42
N ARG A 157 12.30 -22.11 -3.46
CA ARG A 157 11.65 -20.84 -3.14
C ARG A 157 12.64 -19.94 -2.42
N ALA A 158 12.68 -18.66 -2.79
CA ALA A 158 13.35 -17.65 -2.01
C ALA A 158 12.70 -17.49 -0.63
N ASN A 159 13.50 -17.04 0.34
CA ASN A 159 12.98 -16.71 1.67
C ASN A 159 13.92 -15.76 2.41
N VAL A 160 13.35 -14.82 3.15
CA VAL A 160 14.06 -14.02 4.16
C VAL A 160 13.71 -14.52 5.57
N LYS A 161 14.71 -14.59 6.45
CA LYS A 161 14.63 -15.01 7.86
C LYS A 161 15.32 -14.00 8.76
N GLY A 162 14.90 -14.02 10.03
CA GLY A 162 15.49 -13.21 11.08
C GLY A 162 15.13 -11.75 10.86
N THR A 163 14.09 -11.28 11.55
CA THR A 163 13.76 -9.85 11.66
C THR A 163 14.14 -9.30 13.03
N THR A 164 14.85 -10.12 13.83
CA THR A 164 15.21 -9.80 15.20
C THR A 164 16.74 -9.63 15.27
N PRO A 165 17.23 -8.43 15.61
CA PRO A 165 18.65 -8.22 15.85
C PRO A 165 19.15 -9.21 16.92
N VAL A 166 20.15 -10.00 16.59
CA VAL A 166 20.82 -10.86 17.58
C VAL A 166 21.95 -10.05 18.21
N ALA A 167 22.05 -10.04 19.54
CA ALA A 167 23.09 -9.30 20.23
C ALA A 167 24.49 -9.78 19.80
N GLY A 168 25.31 -8.87 19.27
CA GLY A 168 26.61 -9.19 18.68
C GLY A 168 26.55 -9.72 17.24
N SER A 169 25.37 -9.74 16.62
CA SER A 169 25.23 -10.02 15.19
C SER A 169 25.65 -8.83 14.36
N GLU A 170 26.41 -9.16 13.33
CA GLU A 170 26.95 -8.29 12.30
C GLU A 170 25.90 -7.87 11.26
N THR A 171 24.78 -8.61 11.17
CA THR A 171 23.66 -8.35 10.24
C THR A 171 22.30 -8.50 10.92
N THR A 172 21.26 -7.96 10.30
CA THR A 172 19.89 -8.01 10.84
C THR A 172 19.01 -9.08 10.19
N HIS A 173 19.30 -9.47 8.94
CA HIS A 173 18.53 -10.46 8.19
C HIS A 173 19.41 -11.48 7.46
N GLU A 174 18.87 -12.67 7.24
CA GLU A 174 19.42 -13.70 6.35
C GLU A 174 18.41 -14.00 5.24
N ALA A 175 18.83 -13.95 3.98
CA ALA A 175 18.03 -14.34 2.84
C ALA A 175 18.64 -15.56 2.13
N LYS A 176 17.78 -16.37 1.51
CA LYS A 176 18.19 -17.42 0.57
C LYS A 176 17.47 -17.21 -0.74
N MET A 177 18.21 -17.25 -1.84
CA MET A 177 17.66 -17.04 -3.18
C MET A 177 18.31 -18.01 -4.16
N ALA A 178 17.58 -18.43 -5.20
CA ALA A 178 18.18 -19.04 -6.38
C ALA A 178 18.81 -17.95 -7.25
N LYS A 179 19.83 -18.31 -8.05
CA LYS A 179 20.46 -17.39 -8.99
C LYS A 179 19.48 -16.77 -10.00
N LYS A 180 18.38 -17.45 -10.32
CA LYS A 180 17.35 -16.94 -11.23
C LYS A 180 16.50 -15.84 -10.60
N ASP A 181 16.36 -15.83 -9.26
CA ASP A 181 15.40 -15.00 -8.55
C ASP A 181 15.71 -13.49 -8.65
N ALA A 182 16.95 -13.13 -9.00
CA ALA A 182 17.33 -11.74 -9.28
C ALA A 182 16.62 -11.16 -10.52
N ALA A 183 16.32 -11.99 -11.52
CA ALA A 183 15.67 -11.59 -12.76
C ALA A 183 14.28 -12.21 -12.95
N ASP A 184 13.85 -13.10 -12.04
CA ASP A 184 12.58 -13.83 -12.15
C ASP A 184 11.40 -12.88 -11.91
N GLU A 185 10.46 -12.90 -12.86
CA GLU A 185 9.22 -12.13 -12.85
C GLU A 185 8.04 -13.08 -13.11
N PRO A 186 7.75 -14.02 -12.19
CA PRO A 186 6.63 -14.92 -12.33
C PRO A 186 5.32 -14.15 -12.55
N ILE A 187 4.49 -14.71 -13.42
CA ILE A 187 3.17 -14.16 -13.74
C ILE A 187 2.13 -14.89 -12.89
N HIS A 188 1.32 -14.13 -12.17
CA HIS A 188 0.29 -14.62 -11.29
C HIS A 188 -1.08 -14.09 -11.71
N ASN A 189 -2.12 -14.89 -11.46
CA ASN A 189 -3.47 -14.35 -11.46
C ASN A 189 -3.65 -13.55 -10.17
N VAL A 190 -4.02 -12.29 -10.31
CA VAL A 190 -4.42 -11.46 -9.17
C VAL A 190 -5.94 -11.38 -9.13
N ASP A 191 -6.48 -11.50 -7.92
CA ASP A 191 -7.84 -11.13 -7.62
C ASP A 191 -7.94 -9.60 -7.57
N GLN A 192 -8.80 -9.06 -8.42
CA GLN A 192 -9.12 -7.64 -8.43
C GLN A 192 -10.07 -7.35 -7.28
N PHE A 193 -9.54 -6.79 -6.18
CA PHE A 193 -10.33 -6.09 -5.18
C PHE A 193 -9.49 -4.92 -4.65
N ASP A 194 -10.12 -3.75 -4.50
CA ASP A 194 -9.46 -2.54 -4.00
C ASP A 194 -9.60 -2.43 -2.48
N HIS A 195 -10.63 -3.05 -1.91
CA HIS A 195 -10.87 -3.04 -0.48
C HIS A 195 -11.31 -4.40 0.06
N ALA A 196 -10.84 -4.74 1.26
CA ALA A 196 -11.28 -5.91 2.00
C ALA A 196 -11.61 -5.55 3.45
N ARG A 197 -12.70 -6.08 3.99
CA ARG A 197 -13.10 -5.93 5.40
C ARG A 197 -13.64 -7.23 5.96
N GLN A 198 -13.50 -7.41 7.27
CA GLN A 198 -14.12 -8.51 7.99
C GLN A 198 -15.29 -7.99 8.83
N VAL A 199 -16.44 -8.64 8.71
CA VAL A 199 -17.66 -8.35 9.48
C VAL A 199 -17.96 -9.55 10.38
N GLY A 200 -17.87 -9.35 11.68
CA GLY A 200 -17.89 -10.44 12.68
C GLY A 200 -17.13 -10.04 13.94
N SER A 201 -17.26 -10.75 15.06
CA SER A 201 -17.59 -12.19 15.11
C SER A 201 -19.03 -12.51 15.53
N PHE A 202 -19.72 -13.37 14.77
CA PHE A 202 -21.03 -13.91 15.12
C PHE A 202 -20.92 -14.88 16.30
N ASN A 203 -21.96 -14.90 17.15
CA ASN A 203 -22.10 -15.90 18.20
C ASN A 203 -22.23 -17.32 17.61
N ILE A 204 -21.85 -18.33 18.41
CA ILE A 204 -21.88 -19.74 18.01
C ILE A 204 -23.29 -20.13 17.56
N GLY A 205 -23.39 -20.75 16.37
CA GLY A 205 -24.65 -21.19 15.78
C GLY A 205 -25.62 -20.07 15.37
N LYS A 206 -25.22 -18.79 15.46
CA LYS A 206 -26.07 -17.64 15.12
C LYS A 206 -25.75 -17.07 13.74
N THR A 207 -26.77 -16.51 13.10
CA THR A 207 -26.69 -15.87 11.78
C THR A 207 -27.30 -14.47 11.75
N GLU A 208 -28.02 -14.08 12.81
CA GLU A 208 -28.67 -12.78 12.88
C GLU A 208 -27.67 -11.70 13.35
N LEU A 209 -27.74 -10.50 12.76
CA LEU A 209 -26.81 -9.41 13.07
C LEU A 209 -26.88 -8.95 14.54
N LYS A 210 -28.06 -9.06 15.17
CA LYS A 210 -28.23 -8.77 16.61
C LYS A 210 -27.42 -9.69 17.52
N ASP A 211 -27.04 -10.87 17.01
CA ASP A 211 -26.23 -11.87 17.71
C ASP A 211 -24.74 -11.76 17.31
N CYS A 212 -24.32 -10.61 16.79
CA CYS A 212 -22.95 -10.32 16.36
C CYS A 212 -22.53 -8.93 16.88
N PRO A 213 -21.88 -8.85 18.05
CA PRO A 213 -21.56 -7.58 18.70
C PRO A 213 -20.76 -6.61 17.82
N ASP A 214 -19.87 -7.15 16.99
CA ASP A 214 -18.94 -6.37 16.18
C ASP A 214 -19.48 -6.10 14.75
N CYS A 215 -20.62 -6.70 14.37
CA CYS A 215 -21.13 -6.61 13.00
C CYS A 215 -21.56 -5.18 12.63
N GLU A 216 -22.14 -4.43 13.57
CA GLU A 216 -22.60 -3.06 13.29
C GLU A 216 -21.44 -2.14 12.90
N GLN A 217 -20.31 -2.22 13.62
CA GLN A 217 -19.11 -1.46 13.26
C GLN A 217 -18.55 -1.91 11.90
N GLY A 218 -18.37 -3.22 11.70
CA GLY A 218 -17.83 -3.73 10.44
C GLY A 218 -18.69 -3.35 9.22
N ILE A 219 -20.02 -3.42 9.35
CA ILE A 219 -20.97 -2.99 8.32
C ILE A 219 -20.85 -1.49 8.08
N SER A 220 -20.78 -0.67 9.13
CA SER A 220 -20.63 0.78 9.00
C SER A 220 -19.34 1.16 8.25
N GLU A 221 -18.25 0.46 8.52
CA GLU A 221 -16.98 0.65 7.81
C GLU A 221 -17.10 0.29 6.32
N VAL A 222 -17.74 -0.84 5.99
CA VAL A 222 -18.02 -1.24 4.59
C VAL A 222 -18.90 -0.19 3.89
N VAL A 223 -19.99 0.24 4.53
CA VAL A 223 -20.90 1.27 4.01
C VAL A 223 -20.17 2.59 3.78
N LYS A 224 -19.25 2.96 4.68
CA LYS A 224 -18.43 4.16 4.54
C LYS A 224 -17.51 4.09 3.33
N ILE A 225 -16.88 2.92 3.08
CA ILE A 225 -16.04 2.70 1.89
C ILE A 225 -16.89 2.87 0.64
N ILE A 226 -18.01 2.15 0.54
CA ILE A 226 -18.91 2.20 -0.62
C ILE A 226 -19.36 3.62 -0.92
N LYS A 227 -19.78 4.38 0.10
CA LYS A 227 -20.20 5.78 -0.07
C LYS A 227 -19.07 6.75 -0.40
N GLY A 228 -17.82 6.37 -0.11
CA GLY A 228 -16.63 7.14 -0.44
C GLY A 228 -16.16 6.94 -1.88
N ILE A 229 -16.57 5.85 -2.54
CA ILE A 229 -16.22 5.59 -3.93
C ILE A 229 -17.01 6.54 -4.83
N LYS A 230 -16.30 7.23 -5.71
CA LYS A 230 -16.89 8.19 -6.63
C LYS A 230 -17.85 7.44 -7.57
N PRO A 231 -19.12 7.87 -7.70
CA PRO A 231 -20.02 7.28 -8.67
C PRO A 231 -19.49 7.52 -10.09
N MET A 232 -19.68 6.55 -10.98
CA MET A 232 -19.41 6.76 -12.40
C MET A 232 -20.34 7.84 -12.98
N ASP A 233 -19.86 8.51 -14.02
CA ASP A 233 -20.63 9.56 -14.71
C ASP A 233 -21.88 8.98 -15.39
N ASP A 234 -21.88 7.69 -15.71
CA ASP A 234 -23.03 6.95 -16.26
C ASP A 234 -23.80 6.20 -15.15
N PRO A 235 -25.03 6.61 -14.81
CA PRO A 235 -25.84 5.97 -13.78
C PRO A 235 -26.39 4.59 -14.17
N GLU A 236 -26.32 4.18 -15.44
CA GLU A 236 -26.67 2.81 -15.87
C GLU A 236 -25.50 1.83 -15.69
N GLN A 237 -24.28 2.35 -15.55
CA GLN A 237 -23.13 1.54 -15.17
C GLN A 237 -23.18 1.27 -13.68
N ARG A 238 -23.29 -0.01 -13.34
CA ARG A 238 -23.11 -0.49 -11.98
C ARG A 238 -21.73 -0.02 -11.53
N ASN A 239 -21.63 0.62 -10.35
CA ASN A 239 -20.37 1.23 -9.91
C ASN A 239 -19.39 0.24 -9.27
N LEU A 240 -19.87 -0.85 -8.68
CA LEU A 240 -19.05 -1.74 -7.84
C LEU A 240 -19.33 -3.23 -8.06
N SER A 241 -18.36 -4.08 -7.77
CA SER A 241 -18.55 -5.51 -7.55
C SER A 241 -18.20 -5.83 -6.09
N ILE A 242 -19.11 -6.47 -5.36
CA ILE A 242 -18.91 -6.81 -3.95
C ILE A 242 -19.09 -8.31 -3.73
N THR A 243 -18.06 -8.96 -3.20
CA THR A 243 -18.10 -10.38 -2.84
C THR A 243 -18.16 -10.53 -1.32
N TYR A 244 -19.16 -11.27 -0.85
CA TYR A 244 -19.37 -11.63 0.54
C TYR A 244 -19.05 -13.11 0.74
N VAL A 245 -17.99 -13.42 1.49
CA VAL A 245 -17.54 -14.78 1.78
C VAL A 245 -17.89 -15.13 3.23
N GLY A 246 -18.90 -15.96 3.41
CA GLY A 246 -19.31 -16.43 4.73
C GLY A 246 -18.38 -17.49 5.30
N ARG A 247 -18.02 -17.35 6.58
CA ARG A 247 -17.21 -18.32 7.33
C ARG A 247 -17.88 -18.81 8.61
N ALA A 248 -17.45 -19.98 9.05
CA ALA A 248 -17.83 -20.62 10.30
C ALA A 248 -16.59 -21.19 10.99
N SER A 249 -16.67 -21.34 12.32
CA SER A 249 -15.68 -22.08 13.09
C SER A 249 -15.77 -23.58 12.80
N SER A 250 -14.74 -24.34 13.18
CA SER A 250 -14.67 -25.80 12.99
C SER A 250 -15.62 -26.63 13.88
N ASP A 251 -16.36 -25.98 14.78
CA ASP A 251 -17.32 -26.67 15.65
C ASP A 251 -18.58 -27.07 14.89
N GLY A 252 -18.98 -28.34 15.03
CA GLY A 252 -20.26 -28.84 14.53
C GLY A 252 -20.15 -29.63 13.23
N ASP A 253 -21.24 -29.64 12.47
CA ASP A 253 -21.36 -30.39 11.21
C ASP A 253 -20.96 -29.52 10.02
N ILE A 254 -20.14 -30.06 9.10
CA ILE A 254 -19.64 -29.37 7.91
C ILE A 254 -20.77 -28.74 7.08
N LYS A 255 -21.87 -29.48 6.88
CA LYS A 255 -23.00 -28.98 6.07
C LYS A 255 -23.69 -27.84 6.79
N LEU A 256 -23.92 -27.97 8.09
CA LEU A 256 -24.47 -26.90 8.91
C LEU A 256 -23.57 -25.65 8.88
N ASN A 257 -22.25 -25.81 8.94
CA ASN A 257 -21.30 -24.70 8.90
C ASN A 257 -21.27 -23.98 7.55
N LYS A 258 -21.43 -24.71 6.44
CA LYS A 258 -21.65 -24.08 5.11
C LYS A 258 -22.95 -23.26 5.08
N GLU A 259 -24.04 -23.81 5.60
CA GLU A 259 -25.34 -23.10 5.68
C GLU A 259 -25.27 -21.85 6.57
N LEU A 260 -24.58 -21.94 7.73
CA LEU A 260 -24.35 -20.81 8.62
C LEU A 260 -23.55 -19.70 7.92
N GLY A 261 -22.45 -20.07 7.24
CA GLY A 261 -21.64 -19.11 6.47
C GLY A 261 -22.48 -18.38 5.41
N GLN A 262 -23.25 -19.13 4.60
CA GLN A 262 -24.10 -18.53 3.56
C GLN A 262 -25.14 -17.57 4.13
N LYS A 263 -25.80 -17.95 5.24
CA LYS A 263 -26.81 -17.12 5.91
C LYS A 263 -26.22 -15.84 6.50
N ARG A 264 -25.03 -15.93 7.11
CA ARG A 264 -24.30 -14.75 7.62
C ARG A 264 -23.91 -13.79 6.49
N ALA A 265 -23.33 -14.33 5.42
CA ALA A 265 -22.93 -13.53 4.26
C ALA A 265 -24.13 -12.80 3.65
N LYS A 266 -25.27 -13.49 3.53
CA LYS A 266 -26.52 -12.87 3.09
C LYS A 266 -27.02 -11.79 4.06
N ALA A 267 -27.02 -12.04 5.37
CA ALA A 267 -27.47 -11.06 6.35
C ALA A 267 -26.62 -9.77 6.32
N VAL A 268 -25.31 -9.89 6.13
CA VAL A 268 -24.41 -8.75 5.95
C VAL A 268 -24.69 -8.04 4.63
N ALA A 269 -24.80 -8.77 3.51
CA ALA A 269 -25.08 -8.19 2.20
C ALA A 269 -26.40 -7.39 2.19
N ASP A 270 -27.49 -7.97 2.71
CA ASP A 270 -28.81 -7.32 2.77
C ASP A 270 -28.75 -6.02 3.58
N LYS A 271 -27.98 -5.99 4.67
CA LYS A 271 -27.85 -4.82 5.53
C LYS A 271 -26.98 -3.72 4.90
N VAL A 272 -25.88 -4.10 4.26
CA VAL A 272 -25.04 -3.15 3.51
C VAL A 272 -25.85 -2.54 2.36
N GLU A 273 -26.59 -3.36 1.59
CA GLU A 273 -27.47 -2.90 0.50
C GLU A 273 -28.54 -1.91 0.99
N GLN A 274 -29.16 -2.19 2.13
CA GLN A 274 -30.13 -1.30 2.76
C GLN A 274 -29.53 0.07 3.13
N GLU A 275 -28.28 0.12 3.58
CA GLU A 275 -27.66 1.33 4.13
C GLU A 275 -26.87 2.16 3.12
N ALA A 276 -26.32 1.52 2.09
CA ALA A 276 -25.54 2.18 1.05
C ALA A 276 -26.31 2.41 -0.26
N SER A 277 -27.59 2.03 -0.34
CA SER A 277 -28.42 2.04 -1.56
C SER A 277 -27.92 1.02 -2.60
N PRO A 278 -28.69 0.55 -3.59
CA PRO A 278 -28.22 -0.50 -4.51
C PRO A 278 -26.92 -0.08 -5.22
N PHE A 279 -25.82 -0.72 -4.84
CA PHE A 279 -24.49 -0.54 -5.40
C PHE A 279 -24.14 -1.79 -6.21
N GLY A 280 -24.18 -1.68 -7.53
CA GLY A 280 -23.56 -2.64 -8.41
C GLY A 280 -23.97 -4.13 -8.30
N LEU A 281 -23.00 -5.04 -8.45
CA LEU A 281 -23.20 -6.50 -8.41
C LEU A 281 -22.76 -7.04 -7.04
N ALA A 282 -23.59 -7.89 -6.43
CA ALA A 282 -23.27 -8.56 -5.18
C ALA A 282 -23.18 -10.08 -5.40
N PHE A 283 -22.08 -10.66 -4.95
CA PHE A 283 -21.81 -12.10 -5.00
C PHE A 283 -21.76 -12.65 -3.58
N ILE A 284 -22.55 -13.69 -3.30
CA ILE A 284 -22.59 -14.32 -1.96
C ILE A 284 -22.08 -15.74 -2.09
N THR A 285 -20.99 -16.04 -1.38
CA THR A 285 -20.38 -17.36 -1.32
C THR A 285 -20.07 -17.76 0.11
N THR A 286 -19.64 -19.00 0.33
CA THR A 286 -19.32 -19.53 1.65
C THR A 286 -18.11 -20.46 1.57
N LYS A 287 -17.20 -20.29 2.54
CA LYS A 287 -16.11 -21.22 2.83
C LYS A 287 -16.47 -22.18 3.97
N GLY A 288 -17.59 -21.96 4.66
CA GLY A 288 -17.96 -22.75 5.83
C GLY A 288 -16.82 -22.78 6.84
N GLU A 289 -16.43 -23.98 7.27
CA GLU A 289 -15.33 -24.23 8.22
C GLU A 289 -13.96 -24.50 7.56
N GLU A 290 -13.80 -24.24 6.26
CA GLU A 290 -12.55 -24.50 5.54
C GLU A 290 -11.36 -23.80 6.23
N HIS A 291 -10.39 -24.61 6.67
CA HIS A 291 -9.20 -24.21 7.44
C HIS A 291 -9.50 -23.43 8.74
N ALA A 292 -10.72 -23.51 9.27
CA ALA A 292 -11.10 -22.84 10.51
C ALA A 292 -10.64 -23.59 11.76
N THR A 293 -10.52 -22.86 12.87
CA THR A 293 -10.48 -23.40 14.23
C THR A 293 -11.80 -23.08 14.97
N THR A 294 -11.88 -23.39 16.25
CA THR A 294 -13.06 -23.08 17.10
C THR A 294 -13.14 -21.59 17.50
N GLU A 295 -12.10 -20.80 17.17
CA GLU A 295 -12.00 -19.40 17.56
C GLU A 295 -13.10 -18.51 16.97
N ALA A 296 -13.45 -17.45 17.71
CA ALA A 296 -14.49 -16.51 17.31
C ALA A 296 -14.25 -15.84 15.97
N LYS A 297 -12.98 -15.53 15.66
CA LYS A 297 -12.59 -14.87 14.41
C LYS A 297 -13.07 -15.60 13.17
N PHE A 298 -13.29 -16.92 13.21
CA PHE A 298 -13.78 -17.69 12.04
C PHE A 298 -15.29 -17.57 11.80
N ARG A 299 -16.05 -17.06 12.76
CA ARG A 299 -17.49 -16.81 12.61
C ARG A 299 -17.70 -15.40 12.06
N ARG A 300 -17.31 -15.17 10.82
CA ARG A 300 -17.29 -13.84 10.18
C ARG A 300 -17.76 -13.90 8.72
N VAL A 301 -17.84 -12.73 8.10
CA VAL A 301 -18.00 -12.55 6.66
C VAL A 301 -16.82 -11.71 6.18
N ASP A 302 -16.06 -12.21 5.20
CA ASP A 302 -15.09 -11.38 4.48
C ASP A 302 -15.83 -10.65 3.36
N VAL A 303 -15.69 -9.33 3.30
CA VAL A 303 -16.33 -8.44 2.32
C VAL A 303 -15.23 -7.86 1.43
N LEU A 304 -15.26 -8.19 0.15
CA LEU A 304 -14.29 -7.74 -0.86
C LEU A 304 -15.01 -6.79 -1.82
N ILE A 305 -14.43 -5.62 -2.07
CA ILE A 305 -15.02 -4.56 -2.90
C ILE A 305 -14.03 -4.26 -4.02
N ASP A 306 -14.49 -4.40 -5.25
CA ASP A 306 -13.82 -4.00 -6.48
C ASP A 306 -14.51 -2.74 -7.04
N ASP A 307 -13.72 -1.67 -7.21
CA ASP A 307 -14.15 -0.37 -7.68
C ASP A 307 -13.97 -0.16 -9.19
N LYS A 308 -13.35 -1.10 -9.91
CA LYS A 308 -13.01 -0.98 -11.34
C LYS A 308 -13.83 -1.84 -12.29
N HIS A 309 -14.80 -2.61 -11.79
CA HIS A 309 -15.67 -3.46 -12.63
C HIS A 309 -14.90 -4.40 -13.57
N THR A 310 -13.72 -4.84 -13.15
CA THR A 310 -12.96 -5.85 -13.92
C THR A 310 -13.34 -7.22 -13.39
N THR A 311 -14.36 -7.84 -13.97
CA THR A 311 -14.68 -9.26 -13.69
C THR A 311 -13.59 -10.22 -14.20
N GLU A 312 -12.54 -9.69 -14.82
CA GLU A 312 -11.41 -10.46 -15.34
C GLU A 312 -10.29 -10.47 -14.31
N SER A 313 -9.87 -11.66 -13.91
CA SER A 313 -8.57 -11.87 -13.29
C SER A 313 -7.51 -11.24 -14.19
N SER A 314 -6.79 -10.24 -13.70
CA SER A 314 -5.62 -9.76 -14.43
C SER A 314 -4.45 -10.68 -14.13
N MET A 315 -3.56 -10.80 -15.11
CA MET A 315 -2.27 -11.43 -14.94
C MET A 315 -1.25 -10.33 -14.66
N GLU A 316 -0.53 -10.46 -13.56
CA GLU A 316 0.51 -9.51 -13.18
C GLU A 316 1.84 -10.22 -12.95
N SER A 317 2.92 -9.56 -13.37
CA SER A 317 4.28 -10.00 -13.10
C SER A 317 4.72 -9.49 -11.73
N GLN A 318 5.31 -10.37 -10.91
CA GLN A 318 5.91 -10.01 -9.64
C GLN A 318 7.42 -10.17 -9.70
N SER A 319 8.20 -9.11 -9.46
CA SER A 319 9.66 -9.26 -9.33
C SER A 319 10.00 -9.96 -8.02
N THR A 320 10.62 -11.14 -8.10
CA THR A 320 11.02 -11.90 -6.90
C THR A 320 12.05 -11.12 -6.08
N ALA A 321 13.04 -10.51 -6.73
CA ALA A 321 14.02 -9.65 -6.07
C ALA A 321 13.37 -8.49 -5.27
N ALA A 322 12.43 -7.79 -5.89
CA ALA A 322 11.75 -6.67 -5.24
C ALA A 322 10.81 -7.11 -4.11
N HIS A 323 10.14 -8.25 -4.25
CA HIS A 323 9.32 -8.86 -3.19
C HIS A 323 10.18 -9.22 -1.97
N GLU A 324 11.28 -9.94 -2.18
CA GLU A 324 12.18 -10.33 -1.08
C GLU A 324 12.84 -9.12 -0.41
N PHE A 325 13.15 -8.06 -1.17
CA PHE A 325 13.61 -6.79 -0.59
C PHE A 325 12.59 -6.19 0.40
N GLY A 326 11.28 -6.29 0.09
CA GLY A 326 10.22 -5.91 1.03
C GLY A 326 10.35 -6.62 2.38
N HIS A 327 10.68 -7.91 2.37
CA HIS A 327 10.96 -8.65 3.61
C HIS A 327 12.24 -8.20 4.31
N MET A 328 13.30 -7.89 3.56
CA MET A 328 14.57 -7.36 4.12
C MET A 328 14.37 -6.02 4.84
N ILE A 329 13.33 -5.27 4.47
CA ILE A 329 12.94 -4.02 5.15
C ILE A 329 11.74 -4.18 6.11
N ASN A 330 11.44 -5.41 6.53
CA ASN A 330 10.47 -5.79 7.57
C ASN A 330 8.98 -5.85 7.16
N PHE A 331 8.66 -5.89 5.87
CA PHE A 331 7.30 -6.25 5.43
C PHE A 331 7.07 -7.76 5.50
N GLY A 332 5.87 -8.16 5.93
CA GLY A 332 5.41 -9.55 5.83
C GLY A 332 4.74 -9.82 4.49
N ASP A 333 4.46 -11.09 4.21
CA ASP A 333 3.62 -11.50 3.09
C ASP A 333 2.18 -10.96 3.21
N GLU A 334 1.58 -10.64 2.07
CA GLU A 334 0.21 -10.17 1.91
C GLU A 334 -0.69 -11.13 1.12
N TYR A 335 -0.17 -12.28 0.65
CA TYR A 335 -0.95 -13.27 -0.10
C TYR A 335 -1.71 -14.26 0.82
N VAL A 336 -2.75 -14.89 0.27
CA VAL A 336 -3.61 -15.88 0.97
C VAL A 336 -2.91 -17.22 1.08
N GLU A 337 -3.03 -17.88 2.24
CA GLU A 337 -2.40 -19.19 2.48
C GLU A 337 -3.40 -20.35 2.60
N GLU A 338 -4.66 -20.13 2.24
CA GLU A 338 -5.77 -21.08 2.30
C GLU A 338 -5.71 -22.15 1.19
N THR A 339 -4.56 -22.81 0.99
CA THR A 339 -4.42 -23.93 0.05
C THR A 339 -4.50 -25.28 0.77
N LYS A 340 -5.03 -26.28 0.06
CA LYS A 340 -5.45 -27.60 0.60
C LYS A 340 -4.34 -28.43 1.27
N ASP A 341 -3.07 -28.03 1.14
CA ASP A 341 -1.91 -28.84 1.55
C ASP A 341 -1.15 -28.27 2.76
N LYS A 342 -1.61 -27.15 3.36
CA LYS A 342 -0.99 -26.63 4.59
C LYS A 342 -1.63 -27.27 5.82
N GLU A 343 -0.81 -27.88 6.68
CA GLU A 343 -1.24 -28.29 8.01
C GLU A 343 -1.88 -27.08 8.71
N LEU A 344 -3.08 -27.28 9.28
CA LEU A 344 -3.75 -26.31 10.13
C LEU A 344 -2.83 -25.93 11.28
N ASN A 345 -2.08 -24.85 11.10
CA ASN A 345 -1.35 -24.17 12.14
C ASN A 345 -1.88 -22.73 12.24
N ASN A 346 -1.66 -22.10 13.39
CA ASN A 346 -2.18 -20.76 13.68
C ASN A 346 -1.56 -19.65 12.81
N SER A 347 -0.77 -19.99 11.78
CA SER A 347 -0.13 -19.04 10.87
C SER A 347 -0.75 -18.95 9.47
N ILE A 348 -1.82 -19.71 9.18
CA ILE A 348 -2.55 -19.55 7.91
C ILE A 348 -3.10 -18.12 7.85
N ARG A 349 -2.73 -17.39 6.79
CA ARG A 349 -3.27 -16.06 6.48
C ARG A 349 -4.53 -16.20 5.66
N PHE A 350 -5.62 -15.66 6.18
CA PHE A 350 -6.90 -15.67 5.51
C PHE A 350 -7.13 -14.37 4.77
N ARG A 351 -7.90 -14.46 3.68
CA ARG A 351 -8.31 -13.27 2.94
C ARG A 351 -9.03 -12.26 3.85
N GLY A 352 -8.71 -10.99 3.67
CA GLY A 352 -9.26 -9.89 4.47
C GLY A 352 -8.71 -9.81 5.89
N GLU A 353 -7.70 -10.60 6.27
CA GLU A 353 -6.96 -10.39 7.51
C GLU A 353 -5.96 -9.23 7.37
N LYS A 354 -5.57 -8.66 8.51
CA LYS A 354 -4.50 -7.67 8.56
C LYS A 354 -3.15 -8.39 8.45
N PRO A 355 -2.23 -7.97 7.57
CA PRO A 355 -0.87 -8.50 7.57
C PRO A 355 -0.14 -8.13 8.86
N ARG A 356 0.99 -8.81 9.14
CA ARG A 356 1.79 -8.60 10.35
C ARG A 356 2.21 -7.13 10.56
N HIS A 357 2.49 -6.42 9.47
CA HIS A 357 2.95 -5.02 9.49
C HIS A 357 1.81 -3.99 9.47
N TYR A 358 0.54 -4.41 9.51
CA TYR A 358 -0.60 -3.49 9.38
C TYR A 358 -0.58 -2.36 10.42
N ASP A 359 -0.38 -2.68 11.70
CA ASP A 359 -0.43 -1.68 12.78
C ASP A 359 0.76 -0.71 12.71
N ASP A 360 1.93 -1.18 12.26
CA ASP A 360 3.09 -0.34 12.00
C ASP A 360 2.79 0.65 10.87
N VAL A 361 2.22 0.18 9.75
CA VAL A 361 1.82 1.04 8.63
C VAL A 361 0.77 2.06 9.06
N ALA A 362 -0.26 1.62 9.81
CA ALA A 362 -1.31 2.50 10.31
C ALA A 362 -0.75 3.60 11.21
N LYS A 363 0.27 3.24 12.01
CA LYS A 363 0.97 4.15 12.90
C LYS A 363 1.95 5.08 12.18
N MET A 364 2.67 4.63 11.15
CA MET A 364 3.77 5.35 10.49
C MET A 364 3.34 6.15 9.26
N VAL A 365 2.29 5.73 8.58
CA VAL A 365 1.67 6.42 7.44
C VAL A 365 0.31 6.93 7.88
N ASP A 366 -0.72 6.09 7.73
CA ASP A 366 -2.07 6.28 8.22
C ASP A 366 -2.89 4.99 8.05
N LYS A 367 -4.08 4.94 8.64
CA LYS A 367 -4.99 3.79 8.54
C LYS A 367 -5.42 3.50 7.10
N ALA A 368 -5.58 4.50 6.24
CA ALA A 368 -6.03 4.28 4.87
C ALA A 368 -4.97 3.55 4.06
N ALA A 369 -3.69 3.89 4.23
CA ALA A 369 -2.56 3.19 3.62
C ALA A 369 -2.43 1.76 4.16
N ALA A 370 -2.68 1.53 5.46
CA ALA A 370 -2.71 0.17 6.02
C ALA A 370 -3.89 -0.65 5.47
N ASP A 371 -5.04 0.00 5.25
CA ASP A 371 -6.25 -0.63 4.69
C ASP A 371 -6.09 -1.06 3.22
N GLU A 372 -5.04 -0.63 2.51
CA GLU A 372 -4.67 -1.12 1.17
C GLU A 372 -3.94 -2.46 1.21
N LEU A 373 -3.40 -2.86 2.38
CA LEU A 373 -2.48 -3.99 2.53
C LEU A 373 -3.15 -5.25 3.10
N TYR A 374 -4.48 -5.27 3.20
CA TYR A 374 -5.18 -6.47 3.69
C TYR A 374 -4.79 -7.71 2.89
N ILE A 375 -4.67 -8.84 3.58
CA ILE A 375 -4.31 -10.12 2.98
C ILE A 375 -5.27 -10.45 1.85
N GLY A 376 -4.72 -10.74 0.68
CA GLY A 376 -5.43 -11.23 -0.49
C GLY A 376 -4.48 -11.39 -1.66
N ASP A 377 -4.84 -12.21 -2.64
CA ASP A 377 -3.99 -12.48 -3.81
C ASP A 377 -4.14 -11.34 -4.83
N ASN A 378 -3.82 -10.10 -4.45
CA ASN A 378 -4.06 -8.88 -5.23
C ASN A 378 -2.78 -8.34 -5.88
N SER A 379 -2.88 -7.16 -6.50
CA SER A 379 -1.79 -6.52 -7.24
C SER A 379 -0.59 -6.07 -6.40
N SER A 380 -0.66 -6.11 -5.05
CA SER A 380 0.44 -5.71 -4.16
C SER A 380 1.72 -6.51 -4.40
N ILE A 381 2.88 -5.83 -4.36
CA ILE A 381 4.21 -6.46 -4.45
C ILE A 381 4.44 -7.46 -3.34
N MET A 382 3.87 -7.24 -2.15
CA MET A 382 4.02 -8.16 -1.02
C MET A 382 2.99 -9.29 -1.07
N SER A 383 2.06 -9.25 -2.03
CA SER A 383 1.13 -10.33 -2.34
C SER A 383 1.63 -11.15 -3.53
N VAL A 384 0.89 -11.20 -4.64
CA VAL A 384 1.24 -11.95 -5.86
C VAL A 384 1.42 -11.03 -7.08
N GLY A 385 1.20 -9.72 -6.93
CA GLY A 385 1.35 -8.73 -7.99
C GLY A 385 2.65 -7.93 -7.92
N GLY A 386 2.69 -6.81 -8.65
CA GLY A 386 3.88 -5.97 -8.82
C GLY A 386 3.79 -4.55 -8.24
N ASP A 387 2.64 -4.15 -7.70
CA ASP A 387 2.38 -2.78 -7.25
C ASP A 387 2.98 -2.49 -5.88
N ILE A 388 3.77 -1.42 -5.78
CA ILE A 388 4.06 -0.78 -4.50
C ILE A 388 2.82 0.02 -4.07
N LYS A 389 2.29 -0.26 -2.88
CA LYS A 389 1.20 0.50 -2.26
C LYS A 389 1.78 1.56 -1.31
N ARG A 390 0.96 2.56 -0.94
CA ARG A 390 1.41 3.66 -0.06
C ARG A 390 1.98 3.16 1.26
N GLY A 391 1.34 2.12 1.81
CA GLY A 391 1.75 1.51 3.07
C GLY A 391 3.15 0.87 3.04
N HIS A 392 3.66 0.50 1.86
CA HIS A 392 5.01 -0.07 1.72
C HIS A 392 6.12 0.98 1.90
N TYR A 393 5.79 2.27 1.96
CA TYR A 393 6.76 3.33 2.28
C TYR A 393 6.85 3.64 3.78
N ALA A 394 6.14 2.90 4.64
CA ALA A 394 6.05 3.16 6.08
C ALA A 394 7.39 3.29 6.78
N TYR A 395 8.33 2.35 6.54
CA TYR A 395 9.63 2.39 7.20
C TYR A 395 10.54 3.52 6.67
N PHE A 396 10.39 3.92 5.40
CA PHE A 396 11.10 5.06 4.84
C PHE A 396 10.61 6.37 5.47
N VAL A 397 9.29 6.51 5.63
CA VAL A 397 8.66 7.65 6.31
C VAL A 397 9.07 7.72 7.77
N ASP A 398 9.07 6.60 8.49
CA ASP A 398 9.51 6.56 9.88
C ASP A 398 10.98 6.99 10.04
N ALA A 399 11.87 6.52 9.15
CA ALA A 399 13.27 6.94 9.15
C ALA A 399 13.42 8.45 8.82
N LEU A 400 12.71 8.95 7.81
CA LEU A 400 12.72 10.37 7.45
C LEU A 400 12.18 11.26 8.58
N ASN A 401 11.11 10.82 9.26
CA ASN A 401 10.59 11.48 10.46
C ASN A 401 11.67 11.58 11.54
N LYS A 402 12.38 10.48 11.84
CA LYS A 402 13.43 10.46 12.87
C LYS A 402 14.57 11.43 12.57
N ILE A 403 15.07 11.45 11.33
CA ILE A 403 16.22 12.31 10.98
C ILE A 403 15.86 13.80 10.90
N THR A 404 14.61 14.14 10.55
CA THR A 404 14.17 15.54 10.42
C THR A 404 13.53 16.12 11.68
N ALA A 405 13.12 15.29 12.64
CA ALA A 405 12.33 15.70 13.82
C ALA A 405 12.94 16.87 14.62
N HIS A 406 14.26 16.91 14.76
CA HIS A 406 14.94 17.95 15.55
C HIS A 406 14.89 19.36 14.93
N GLN A 407 14.50 19.48 13.66
CA GLN A 407 14.31 20.77 12.97
C GLN A 407 12.84 21.15 12.82
N LEU A 408 11.92 20.29 13.29
CA LEU A 408 10.49 20.55 13.25
C LEU A 408 10.01 21.08 14.62
N PRO A 409 8.93 21.87 14.66
CA PRO A 409 8.40 22.39 15.92
C PRO A 409 8.04 21.26 16.92
N ALA A 410 8.39 21.42 18.19
CA ALA A 410 8.26 20.39 19.24
C ALA A 410 6.82 19.89 19.52
N ASN A 411 5.80 20.56 18.99
CA ASN A 411 4.38 20.24 19.21
C ASN A 411 3.69 19.61 17.99
N THR A 412 4.43 19.11 17.00
CA THR A 412 3.79 18.60 15.77
C THR A 412 3.11 17.23 15.93
N GLY A 413 3.45 16.45 16.97
CA GLY A 413 2.77 15.19 17.33
C GLY A 413 2.65 14.16 16.19
N GLY A 414 3.44 13.08 16.24
CA GLY A 414 3.31 11.95 15.30
C GLY A 414 4.03 12.13 13.96
N ASN A 415 3.65 11.36 12.94
CA ASN A 415 4.31 11.31 11.61
C ASN A 415 4.19 12.65 10.90
N ASN A 416 5.28 13.38 10.73
CA ASN A 416 5.28 14.68 10.09
C ASN A 416 5.20 14.56 8.55
N TRP A 417 5.75 13.49 8.01
CA TRP A 417 5.69 13.18 6.58
C TRP A 417 4.46 12.30 6.27
N LYS A 418 3.81 12.57 5.13
CA LYS A 418 2.76 11.73 4.55
C LYS A 418 3.21 11.14 3.22
N VAL A 419 2.66 9.98 2.88
CA VAL A 419 2.82 9.33 1.57
C VAL A 419 1.65 9.77 0.69
N GLU A 420 1.94 10.35 -0.47
CA GLU A 420 0.94 10.79 -1.45
C GLU A 420 0.54 9.68 -2.41
#